data_AF-K9LLG4-F1
#
_entry.id   AF-K9LLG4-F1
#
_cell.length_a   1.000
_cell.length_b   1.000
_cell.length_c   1.000
_cell.angle_alpha   90.00
_cell.angle_beta   90.00
_cell.angle_gamma   90.00
#
_symmetry.space_group_name_H-M   'P 1'
#
loop_
_entity.id
_entity.type
_entity.pdbx_description
1 polymer ?
#
loop_
_entity_poly.entity_id
_entity_poly.type
_entity_poly.pdbx_seq_one_letter_code
_entity_poly.pdbx_strand_id
1 'polypeptide(L)'
;NSQAMDEACKDAGLKYTETFKVAEALQLDGMSEPMPKVLAPDWGGQHIWSLKIGAYHDGPGYGGKSGESGEFRMSNCSNVERICFESVGYWMTYIMKGMAHGSWNDATYCDGSFGMDRWLVKAKGWAEHARRLAAIEKKVGINWVPQEFWRKGDWLKELTGTRIVKEFPGKTIFDLCPEPGWLDT
;
A
#
# COMPACT_ATOMS: atom_id res chain seq x y z
N ASN A 1 32.64 11.13 -5.20
CA ASN A 1 31.86 12.20 -5.86
C ASN A 1 30.37 11.81 -5.90
N SER A 2 29.80 11.41 -4.75
CA SER A 2 28.47 10.76 -4.66
C SER A 2 27.36 11.66 -4.09
N GLN A 3 27.68 12.91 -3.79
CA GLN A 3 26.75 13.85 -3.15
C GLN A 3 25.47 14.08 -3.96
N ALA A 4 25.55 14.11 -5.29
CA ALA A 4 24.37 14.26 -6.15
C ALA A 4 23.40 13.07 -6.06
N MET A 5 23.92 11.85 -5.83
CA MET A 5 23.07 10.68 -5.57
C MET A 5 22.34 10.84 -4.24
N ASP A 6 23.04 11.30 -3.20
CA ASP A 6 22.45 11.50 -1.87
C ASP A 6 21.29 12.50 -1.93
N GLU A 7 21.47 13.62 -2.63
CA GLU A 7 20.40 14.62 -2.81
C GLU A 7 19.23 14.05 -3.63
N ALA A 8 19.49 13.31 -4.71
CA ALA A 8 18.43 12.69 -5.50
C ALA A 8 17.58 11.69 -4.68
N CYS A 9 18.21 10.92 -3.78
CA CYS A 9 17.51 10.02 -2.87
C CYS A 9 16.65 10.77 -1.85
N LYS A 10 17.17 11.88 -1.28
CA LYS A 10 16.39 12.73 -0.36
C LYS A 10 15.18 13.34 -1.06
N ASP A 11 15.38 13.90 -2.25
CA ASP A 11 14.31 14.53 -3.04
C ASP A 11 13.23 13.51 -3.45
N ALA A 12 13.64 12.29 -3.83
CA ALA A 12 12.70 11.19 -4.04
C ALA A 12 11.90 10.87 -2.77
N GLY A 13 12.55 10.87 -1.60
CA GLY A 13 11.92 10.65 -0.31
C GLY A 13 10.83 11.69 0.01
N LEU A 14 11.05 12.95 -0.39
CA LEU A 14 10.06 14.02 -0.26
C LEU A 14 8.82 13.73 -1.11
N LYS A 15 9.01 13.36 -2.39
CA LYS A 15 7.90 13.01 -3.30
C LYS A 15 7.06 11.84 -2.78
N TYR A 16 7.73 10.79 -2.27
CA TYR A 16 7.01 9.65 -1.72
C TYR A 16 6.26 10.00 -0.44
N THR A 17 6.84 10.83 0.43
CA THR A 17 6.16 11.30 1.65
C THR A 17 4.85 12.03 1.31
N GLU A 18 4.83 12.87 0.26
CA GLU A 18 3.61 13.51 -0.21
C GLU A 18 2.60 12.49 -0.78
N THR A 19 3.08 11.53 -1.58
CA THR A 19 2.25 10.47 -2.16
C THR A 19 1.60 9.61 -1.07
N PHE A 20 2.36 9.21 -0.05
CA PHE A 20 1.90 8.41 1.08
C PHE A 20 0.83 9.15 1.90
N LYS A 21 1.03 10.45 2.18
CA LYS A 21 0.04 11.26 2.91
C LYS A 21 -1.33 11.30 2.22
N VAL A 22 -1.36 11.26 0.89
CA VAL A 22 -2.62 11.17 0.14
C VAL A 22 -3.32 9.83 0.42
N ALA A 23 -2.58 8.72 0.38
CA ALA A 23 -3.11 7.39 0.64
C ALA A 23 -3.54 7.20 2.10
N GLU A 24 -2.70 7.64 3.05
CA GLU A 24 -2.96 7.57 4.49
C GLU A 24 -4.20 8.38 4.86
N ALA A 25 -4.37 9.59 4.29
CA ALA A 25 -5.57 10.39 4.52
C ALA A 25 -6.84 9.66 4.05
N LEU A 26 -6.83 8.97 2.90
CA LEU A 26 -7.98 8.18 2.45
C LEU A 26 -8.27 7.00 3.40
N GLN A 27 -7.21 6.32 3.89
CA GLN A 27 -7.35 5.23 4.83
C GLN A 27 -7.97 5.70 6.15
N LEU A 28 -7.47 6.80 6.70
CA LEU A 28 -7.94 7.37 7.97
C LEU A 28 -9.35 7.95 7.86
N ASP A 29 -9.70 8.54 6.72
CA ASP A 29 -11.04 9.08 6.46
C ASP A 29 -12.07 7.98 6.14
N GLY A 30 -11.64 6.72 6.02
CA GLY A 30 -12.52 5.61 5.63
C GLY A 30 -12.99 5.67 4.17
N MET A 31 -12.24 6.38 3.32
CA MET A 31 -12.55 6.66 1.91
C MET A 31 -11.64 5.90 0.95
N SER A 32 -10.80 4.98 1.43
CA SER A 32 -10.11 4.05 0.53
C SER A 32 -11.17 3.16 -0.12
N GLU A 33 -11.19 3.15 -1.46
CA GLU A 33 -12.09 2.31 -2.25
C GLU A 33 -11.28 1.16 -2.88
N PRO A 34 -11.20 -0.02 -2.23
CA PRO A 34 -11.84 -0.41 -0.98
C PRO A 34 -10.97 -0.21 0.29
N MET A 35 -11.61 -0.32 1.47
CA MET A 35 -10.95 -0.40 2.77
C MET A 35 -10.39 -1.81 3.04
N PRO A 36 -9.32 -1.98 3.84
CA PRO A 36 -8.68 -3.30 4.08
C PRO A 36 -9.63 -4.40 4.55
N LYS A 37 -10.59 -4.07 5.43
CA LYS A 37 -11.60 -5.00 5.97
C LYS A 37 -12.55 -5.60 4.92
N VAL A 38 -12.56 -5.07 3.71
CA VAL A 38 -13.40 -5.55 2.61
C VAL A 38 -12.61 -6.12 1.45
N LEU A 39 -11.27 -6.17 1.54
CA LEU A 39 -10.42 -6.94 0.66
C LEU A 39 -10.43 -8.42 1.06
N ALA A 40 -9.90 -9.30 0.21
CA ALA A 40 -9.52 -10.64 0.65
C ALA A 40 -8.44 -10.52 1.74
N PRO A 41 -8.40 -11.42 2.73
CA PRO A 41 -7.38 -11.39 3.77
C PRO A 41 -5.96 -11.49 3.18
N ASP A 42 -5.01 -10.80 3.81
CA ASP A 42 -3.59 -10.86 3.48
C ASP A 42 -3.00 -12.26 3.74
N TRP A 43 -1.74 -12.49 3.38
CA TRP A 43 -1.09 -13.79 3.56
C TRP A 43 -1.12 -14.29 5.03
N GLY A 44 -1.20 -13.38 6.00
CA GLY A 44 -1.29 -13.67 7.44
C GLY A 44 -2.67 -14.12 7.89
N GLY A 45 -3.69 -14.06 7.01
CA GLY A 45 -5.08 -14.29 7.36
C GLY A 45 -5.75 -13.06 8.00
N GLN A 46 -5.18 -11.87 7.82
CA GLN A 46 -5.61 -10.64 8.48
C GLN A 46 -6.12 -9.61 7.45
N HIS A 47 -6.66 -8.50 7.95
CA HIS A 47 -7.13 -7.36 7.13
C HIS A 47 -6.38 -6.09 7.50
N ILE A 48 -5.05 -6.16 7.51
CA ILE A 48 -4.18 -5.00 7.81
C ILE A 48 -4.00 -4.18 6.53
N TRP A 49 -3.95 -2.86 6.67
CA TRP A 49 -3.65 -1.95 5.56
C TRP A 49 -2.30 -2.27 4.94
N SER A 50 -2.23 -2.37 3.61
CA SER A 50 -1.00 -2.83 2.93
C SER A 50 0.21 -1.94 3.22
N LEU A 51 -0.02 -0.63 3.35
CA LEU A 51 1.02 0.35 3.54
C LEU A 51 1.35 0.61 5.03
N LYS A 52 0.77 -0.15 5.97
CA LYS A 52 1.08 0.00 7.40
C LYS A 52 2.51 -0.46 7.67
N ILE A 53 3.36 0.47 8.08
CA ILE A 53 4.68 0.20 8.67
C ILE A 53 4.54 0.23 10.20
N GLY A 54 4.62 -0.92 10.87
CA GLY A 54 4.34 -1.05 12.31
C GLY A 54 5.24 -0.20 13.21
N ALA A 55 6.42 0.20 12.73
CA ALA A 55 7.32 1.11 13.44
C ALA A 55 6.85 2.59 13.45
N TYR A 56 5.95 2.98 12.55
CA TYR A 56 5.51 4.37 12.38
C TYR A 56 3.99 4.55 12.52
N HIS A 57 3.21 3.50 12.29
CA HIS A 57 1.76 3.59 12.28
C HIS A 57 1.17 2.62 13.30
N ASP A 58 0.33 3.16 14.19
CA ASP A 58 -0.47 2.39 15.14
C ASP A 58 -1.88 2.95 15.21
N GLY A 59 -2.84 2.08 15.56
CA GLY A 59 -4.25 2.44 15.73
C GLY A 59 -5.23 1.67 14.85
N PRO A 60 -6.53 1.76 15.19
CA PRO A 60 -7.58 0.96 14.57
C PRO A 60 -7.80 1.27 13.09
N GLY A 61 -7.39 2.47 12.64
CA GLY A 61 -7.44 2.86 11.23
C GLY A 61 -6.53 2.01 10.35
N TYR A 62 -5.50 1.36 10.88
CA TYR A 62 -4.54 0.57 10.11
C TYR A 62 -4.74 -0.96 10.25
N GLY A 63 -5.31 -1.41 11.37
CA GLY A 63 -5.45 -2.82 11.71
C GLY A 63 -4.18 -3.45 12.29
N GLY A 64 -4.25 -4.72 12.70
CA GLY A 64 -3.13 -5.45 13.30
C GLY A 64 -2.80 -5.02 14.74
N LYS A 65 -1.83 -5.70 15.35
CA LYS A 65 -1.28 -5.37 16.67
C LYS A 65 -0.37 -4.15 16.59
N SER A 66 -0.06 -3.54 17.73
CA SER A 66 0.95 -2.47 17.82
C SER A 66 2.31 -3.04 17.42
N GLY A 67 3.06 -2.31 16.58
CA GLY A 67 4.34 -2.78 16.03
C GLY A 67 4.24 -3.74 14.83
N GLU A 68 3.06 -4.30 14.55
CA GLU A 68 2.85 -5.20 13.41
C GLU A 68 2.66 -4.41 12.11
N SER A 69 3.45 -4.70 11.08
CA SER A 69 3.27 -4.14 9.74
C SER A 69 2.20 -4.89 8.95
N GLY A 70 1.62 -4.23 7.95
CA GLY A 70 0.81 -4.91 6.94
C GLY A 70 1.69 -5.64 5.91
N GLU A 71 1.06 -6.51 5.12
CA GLU A 71 1.70 -7.07 3.93
C GLU A 71 1.84 -5.98 2.85
N PHE A 72 3.06 -5.49 2.65
CA PHE A 72 3.39 -4.49 1.63
C PHE A 72 3.34 -5.11 0.22
N ARG A 73 2.37 -4.70 -0.61
CA ARG A 73 2.05 -5.39 -1.87
C ARG A 73 1.48 -4.47 -2.94
N MET A 74 1.55 -4.92 -4.19
CA MET A 74 0.91 -4.31 -5.37
C MET A 74 -0.41 -5.00 -5.78
N SER A 75 -0.73 -6.13 -5.14
CA SER A 75 -1.87 -7.00 -5.44
C SER A 75 -2.89 -6.98 -4.29
N ASN A 76 -4.13 -7.40 -4.54
CA ASN A 76 -5.20 -7.45 -3.53
C ASN A 76 -5.22 -6.19 -2.62
N CYS A 77 -5.34 -5.03 -3.25
CA CYS A 77 -5.31 -3.71 -2.62
C CYS A 77 -6.07 -2.69 -3.48
N SER A 78 -6.30 -1.51 -2.92
CA SER A 78 -6.83 -0.37 -3.67
C SER A 78 -5.80 0.15 -4.70
N ASN A 79 -6.28 0.92 -5.68
CA ASN A 79 -5.38 1.55 -6.64
C ASN A 79 -4.38 2.51 -5.98
N VAL A 80 -4.77 3.24 -4.92
CA VAL A 80 -3.86 4.17 -4.24
C VAL A 80 -2.76 3.44 -3.49
N GLU A 81 -3.07 2.28 -2.89
CA GLU A 81 -2.06 1.41 -2.27
C GLU A 81 -1.06 0.90 -3.31
N ARG A 82 -1.54 0.38 -4.44
CA ARG A 82 -0.67 -0.06 -5.55
C ARG A 82 0.19 1.08 -6.11
N ILE A 83 -0.37 2.27 -6.27
CA ILE A 83 0.37 3.45 -6.75
C ILE A 83 1.51 3.81 -5.78
N CYS A 84 1.24 3.79 -4.47
CA CYS A 84 2.29 4.03 -3.48
C CYS A 84 3.37 2.94 -3.55
N PHE A 85 2.96 1.66 -3.62
CA PHE A 85 3.89 0.55 -3.79
C PHE A 85 4.80 0.76 -5.01
N GLU A 86 4.23 1.03 -6.19
CA GLU A 86 5.00 1.23 -7.43
C GLU A 86 5.94 2.44 -7.32
N SER A 87 5.49 3.52 -6.69
CA SER A 87 6.29 4.73 -6.56
C SER A 87 7.55 4.54 -5.72
N VAL A 88 7.47 3.81 -4.60
CA VAL A 88 8.65 3.57 -3.74
C VAL A 88 9.40 2.30 -4.12
N GLY A 89 8.69 1.25 -4.52
CA GLY A 89 9.25 -0.06 -4.82
C GLY A 89 9.88 -0.16 -6.20
N TYR A 90 9.45 0.66 -7.16
CA TYR A 90 10.01 0.68 -8.52
C TYR A 90 10.71 2.02 -8.81
N TRP A 91 9.97 3.11 -8.93
CA TRP A 91 10.46 4.39 -9.45
C TRP A 91 11.57 5.01 -8.59
N MET A 92 11.37 5.04 -7.26
CA MET A 92 12.40 5.53 -6.34
C MET A 92 13.69 4.69 -6.42
N THR A 93 13.58 3.39 -6.66
CA THR A 93 14.78 2.53 -6.80
C THR A 93 15.56 2.86 -8.06
N TYR A 94 14.89 3.28 -9.14
CA TYR A 94 15.55 3.71 -10.37
C TYR A 94 16.32 5.02 -10.17
N ILE A 95 15.86 5.90 -9.28
CA ILE A 95 16.60 7.11 -8.89
C ILE A 95 17.90 6.75 -8.19
N MET A 96 17.83 5.94 -7.13
CA MET A 96 19.02 5.53 -6.39
C MET A 96 20.00 4.77 -7.29
N LYS A 97 19.51 3.76 -8.02
CA LYS A 97 20.37 2.92 -8.87
C LYS A 97 20.86 3.67 -10.10
N GLY A 98 20.05 4.51 -10.72
CA GLY A 98 20.44 5.32 -11.86
C GLY A 98 21.56 6.29 -11.50
N MET A 99 21.40 7.02 -10.39
CA MET A 99 22.45 7.93 -9.90
C MET A 99 23.72 7.19 -9.48
N ALA A 100 23.60 6.02 -8.83
CA ALA A 100 24.76 5.23 -8.40
C ALA A 100 25.59 4.69 -9.58
N HIS A 101 24.96 4.41 -10.73
CA HIS A 101 25.61 3.78 -11.89
C HIS A 101 25.75 4.74 -13.09
N GLY A 102 25.50 6.04 -12.90
CA GLY A 102 25.63 7.05 -13.95
C GLY A 102 24.57 6.98 -15.06
N SER A 103 23.47 6.25 -14.84
CA SER A 103 22.31 6.27 -15.74
C SER A 103 21.38 7.43 -15.37
N TRP A 104 21.70 8.61 -15.89
CA TRP A 104 20.95 9.83 -15.60
C TRP A 104 19.49 9.76 -16.02
N ASN A 105 19.20 9.00 -17.08
CA ASN A 105 17.83 8.88 -17.58
C ASN A 105 16.99 7.93 -16.74
N ASP A 106 17.56 6.84 -16.19
CA ASP A 106 16.88 6.01 -15.18
C ASP A 106 16.55 6.80 -13.94
N ALA A 107 17.42 7.74 -13.54
CA ALA A 107 17.14 8.62 -12.41
C ALA A 107 16.08 9.70 -12.72
N THR A 108 15.70 9.90 -13.98
CA THR A 108 14.83 11.01 -14.40
C THR A 108 13.66 10.54 -15.28
N TYR A 109 13.83 10.50 -16.59
CA TYR A 109 12.75 10.31 -17.57
C TYR A 109 12.32 8.85 -17.74
N CYS A 110 13.24 7.88 -17.65
CA CYS A 110 12.96 6.44 -17.68
C CYS A 110 12.38 5.99 -16.33
N ASP A 111 11.20 6.53 -16.01
CA ASP A 111 10.40 6.23 -14.84
C ASP A 111 11.05 6.46 -13.46
N GLY A 112 12.21 7.13 -13.37
CA GLY A 112 12.78 7.62 -12.11
C GLY A 112 11.98 8.79 -11.52
N SER A 113 12.64 9.95 -11.39
CA SER A 113 12.04 11.14 -10.75
C SER A 113 10.70 11.55 -11.39
N PHE A 114 10.60 11.53 -12.72
CA PHE A 114 9.36 11.87 -13.42
C PHE A 114 8.35 10.71 -13.45
N GLY A 115 8.80 9.48 -13.20
CA GLY A 115 7.90 8.37 -12.88
C GLY A 115 7.19 8.63 -11.56
N MET A 116 7.93 8.97 -10.50
CA MET A 116 7.29 9.35 -9.22
C MET A 116 6.30 10.52 -9.37
N ASP A 117 6.62 11.53 -10.18
CA ASP A 117 5.71 12.67 -10.41
C ASP A 117 4.39 12.24 -11.07
N ARG A 118 4.45 11.36 -12.08
CA ARG A 118 3.25 10.81 -12.73
C ARG A 118 2.40 10.01 -11.73
N TRP A 119 3.03 9.29 -10.81
CA TRP A 119 2.33 8.49 -9.80
C TRP A 119 1.74 9.36 -8.69
N LEU A 120 2.40 10.44 -8.29
CA LEU A 120 1.83 11.43 -7.36
C LEU A 120 0.57 12.09 -7.93
N VAL A 121 0.60 12.51 -9.21
CA VAL A 121 -0.59 13.04 -9.89
C VAL A 121 -1.71 12.00 -9.93
N LYS A 122 -1.38 10.73 -10.22
CA LYS A 122 -2.35 9.64 -10.24
C LYS A 122 -2.96 9.38 -8.85
N ALA A 123 -2.16 9.41 -7.78
CA ALA A 123 -2.64 9.27 -6.40
C ALA A 123 -3.62 10.39 -6.05
N LYS A 124 -3.26 11.65 -6.34
CA LYS A 124 -4.14 12.81 -6.15
C LYS A 124 -5.45 12.69 -6.94
N GLY A 125 -5.38 12.24 -8.19
CA GLY A 125 -6.56 12.01 -9.03
C GLY A 125 -7.52 10.97 -8.46
N TRP A 126 -6.99 9.83 -8.00
CA TRP A 126 -7.82 8.80 -7.34
C TRP A 126 -8.42 9.28 -6.02
N ALA A 127 -7.65 10.03 -5.22
CA ALA A 127 -8.14 10.59 -3.96
C ALA A 127 -9.28 11.59 -4.18
N GLU A 128 -9.13 12.49 -5.16
CA GLU A 128 -10.19 13.43 -5.53
C GLU A 128 -11.45 12.71 -6.00
N HIS A 129 -11.29 11.66 -6.82
CA HIS A 129 -12.41 10.85 -7.29
C HIS A 129 -13.17 10.19 -6.14
N ALA A 130 -12.48 9.48 -5.25
CA ALA A 130 -13.10 8.80 -4.10
C ALA A 130 -13.82 9.78 -3.17
N ARG A 131 -13.18 10.92 -2.85
CA ARG A 131 -13.79 11.97 -2.01
C ARG A 131 -15.04 12.57 -2.62
N ARG A 132 -15.04 12.81 -3.94
CA ARG A 132 -16.20 13.35 -4.66
C ARG A 132 -17.36 12.36 -4.69
N LEU A 133 -17.09 11.08 -4.95
CA LEU A 133 -18.12 10.04 -4.92
C LEU A 133 -18.73 9.89 -3.52
N ALA A 134 -17.89 9.75 -2.49
CA ALA A 134 -18.34 9.66 -1.10
C ALA A 134 -19.21 10.87 -0.69
N ALA A 135 -18.85 12.09 -1.13
CA ALA A 135 -19.63 13.30 -0.88
C ALA A 135 -21.01 13.27 -1.59
N ILE A 136 -21.05 12.79 -2.84
CA ILE A 136 -22.29 12.64 -3.60
C ILE A 136 -23.18 11.59 -2.93
N GLU A 137 -22.66 10.40 -2.65
CA GLU A 137 -23.36 9.28 -2.02
C GLU A 137 -23.99 9.70 -0.68
N LYS A 138 -23.20 10.38 0.17
CA LYS A 138 -23.69 10.95 1.42
C LYS A 138 -24.83 11.95 1.19
N LYS A 139 -24.73 12.80 0.17
CA LYS A 139 -25.76 13.81 -0.14
C LYS A 139 -27.06 13.20 -0.65
N VAL A 140 -26.99 12.11 -1.42
CA VAL A 140 -28.17 11.45 -1.99
C VAL A 140 -28.69 10.29 -1.12
N GLY A 141 -28.06 10.02 0.02
CA GLY A 141 -28.46 8.96 0.94
C GLY A 141 -28.13 7.54 0.46
N ILE A 142 -27.13 7.40 -0.41
CA ILE A 142 -26.60 6.10 -0.84
C ILE A 142 -25.51 5.67 0.15
N ASN A 143 -25.62 4.44 0.64
CA ASN A 143 -24.54 3.77 1.34
C ASN A 143 -23.87 2.79 0.38
N TRP A 144 -22.71 3.18 -0.17
CA TRP A 144 -21.98 2.33 -1.10
C TRP A 144 -21.59 1.00 -0.46
N VAL A 145 -21.78 -0.07 -1.23
CA VAL A 145 -21.39 -1.42 -0.83
C VAL A 145 -20.23 -1.87 -1.72
N PRO A 146 -19.06 -2.18 -1.13
CA PRO A 146 -17.94 -2.71 -1.88
C PRO A 146 -18.31 -3.97 -2.65
N GLN A 147 -17.92 -4.03 -3.91
CA GLN A 147 -18.23 -5.14 -4.80
C GLN A 147 -17.56 -6.44 -4.35
N GLU A 148 -18.19 -7.58 -4.67
CA GLU A 148 -17.73 -8.90 -4.21
C GLU A 148 -16.34 -9.27 -4.73
N PHE A 149 -15.94 -8.76 -5.90
CA PHE A 149 -14.64 -9.04 -6.51
C PHE A 149 -13.45 -8.57 -5.67
N TRP A 150 -13.67 -7.67 -4.69
CA TRP A 150 -12.64 -7.28 -3.73
C TRP A 150 -12.36 -8.37 -2.69
N ARG A 151 -13.36 -9.21 -2.39
CA ARG A 151 -13.28 -10.26 -1.36
C ARG A 151 -13.04 -11.65 -1.94
N LYS A 152 -13.57 -11.91 -3.13
CA LYS A 152 -13.60 -13.24 -3.75
C LYS A 152 -13.26 -13.17 -5.23
N GLY A 153 -12.68 -14.25 -5.73
CA GLY A 153 -12.37 -14.43 -7.14
C GLY A 153 -11.62 -15.75 -7.32
N ASP A 154 -11.51 -16.22 -8.57
CA ASP A 154 -10.87 -17.50 -8.86
C ASP A 154 -9.39 -17.54 -8.47
N TRP A 155 -8.71 -16.40 -8.51
CA TRP A 155 -7.35 -16.29 -7.99
C TRP A 155 -7.32 -16.08 -6.47
N LEU A 156 -8.17 -15.18 -5.94
CA LEU A 156 -8.20 -14.85 -4.51
C LEU A 156 -8.55 -16.04 -3.61
N LYS A 157 -9.36 -16.99 -4.11
CA LYS A 157 -9.76 -18.19 -3.35
C LYS A 157 -8.60 -19.16 -3.09
N GLU A 158 -7.55 -19.10 -3.91
CA GLU A 158 -6.37 -19.98 -3.81
C GLU A 158 -5.31 -19.41 -2.85
N LEU A 159 -5.50 -18.20 -2.32
CA LEU A 159 -4.52 -17.53 -1.45
C LEU A 159 -4.54 -18.06 -0.02
N THR A 160 -3.37 -18.01 0.62
CA THR A 160 -3.16 -18.43 2.01
C THR A 160 -4.10 -17.76 2.99
N GLY A 161 -4.30 -16.44 2.88
CA GLY A 161 -5.19 -15.70 3.76
C GLY A 161 -6.62 -16.24 3.76
N THR A 162 -7.15 -16.50 2.56
CA THR A 162 -8.51 -17.04 2.38
C THR A 162 -8.63 -18.42 3.02
N ARG A 163 -7.59 -19.24 2.87
CA ARG A 163 -7.52 -20.57 3.48
C ARG A 163 -7.44 -20.50 5.00
N ILE A 164 -6.60 -19.62 5.56
CA ILE A 164 -6.46 -19.44 7.02
C ILE A 164 -7.81 -19.05 7.64
N VAL A 165 -8.48 -18.03 7.10
CA VAL A 165 -9.76 -17.57 7.64
C VAL A 165 -10.84 -18.65 7.59
N LYS A 166 -10.81 -19.51 6.57
CA LYS A 166 -11.77 -20.61 6.39
C LYS A 166 -11.48 -21.82 7.28
N GLU A 167 -10.23 -22.28 7.31
CA GLU A 167 -9.84 -23.57 7.93
C GLU A 167 -9.39 -23.41 9.38
N PHE A 168 -8.88 -22.22 9.75
CA PHE A 168 -8.29 -21.93 11.06
C PHE A 168 -8.85 -20.62 11.65
N PRO A 169 -10.17 -20.53 11.88
CA PRO A 169 -10.80 -19.30 12.35
C PRO A 169 -10.20 -18.83 13.68
N GLY A 170 -9.91 -17.52 13.77
CA GLY A 170 -9.32 -16.89 14.95
C GLY A 170 -7.81 -17.04 15.10
N LYS A 171 -7.13 -17.68 14.14
CA LYS A 171 -5.68 -17.78 14.08
C LYS A 171 -5.12 -16.99 12.90
N THR A 172 -3.87 -16.58 13.02
CA THR A 172 -3.04 -16.01 11.95
C THR A 172 -2.00 -17.02 11.49
N ILE A 173 -1.27 -16.74 10.41
CA ILE A 173 -0.17 -17.60 9.99
C ILE A 173 0.92 -17.73 11.06
N PHE A 174 1.14 -16.69 11.86
CA PHE A 174 2.13 -16.68 12.95
C PHE A 174 1.73 -17.58 14.12
N ASP A 175 0.43 -17.80 14.33
CA ASP A 175 -0.05 -18.78 15.32
C ASP A 175 0.04 -20.22 14.80
N LEU A 176 0.06 -20.39 13.47
CA LEU A 176 0.14 -21.69 12.79
C LEU A 176 1.58 -22.14 12.53
N CYS A 177 2.53 -21.19 12.48
CA CYS A 177 3.96 -21.41 12.33
C CYS A 177 4.70 -20.75 13.51
N PRO A 178 4.65 -21.34 14.73
CA PRO A 178 5.18 -20.74 15.94
C PRO A 178 6.71 -20.85 16.09
N GLU A 179 7.38 -21.48 15.14
CA GLU A 179 8.82 -21.70 15.18
C GLU A 179 9.60 -20.39 15.10
N PRO A 180 10.78 -20.28 15.76
CA PRO A 180 11.64 -19.11 15.62
C PRO A 180 12.00 -18.83 14.15
N GLY A 181 11.91 -17.57 13.75
CA GLY A 181 12.23 -17.12 12.41
C GLY A 181 13.72 -16.79 12.25
N TRP A 182 14.12 -16.47 11.02
CA TRP A 182 15.50 -16.07 10.72
C TRP A 182 15.95 -14.80 11.45
N LEU A 183 15.03 -13.91 11.80
CA LEU A 183 15.36 -12.67 12.54
C LEU A 183 15.56 -12.89 14.04
N ASP A 184 15.20 -14.06 14.59
CA ASP A 184 15.32 -14.37 16.01
C ASP A 184 16.70 -14.94 16.39
N THR A 185 17.49 -15.41 15.41
CA THR A 185 18.77 -16.13 15.58
C THR A 185 19.83 -15.65 14.60
#